data_AF-A0AAU3IY34-F1
#
_entry.id   AF-A0AAU3IY34-F1
#
_cell.length_a   1.000
_cell.length_b   1.000
_cell.length_c   1.000
_cell.angle_alpha   90.00
_cell.angle_beta   90.00
_cell.angle_gamma   90.00
#
_symmetry.space_group_name_H-M   'P 1'
#
loop_
_entity.id
_entity.type
_entity.pdbx_description
1 polymer ?
#
loop_
_entity_poly.entity_id
_entity_poly.type
_entity_poly.pdbx_seq_one_letter_code
_entity_poly.pdbx_strand_id
1 'polypeptide(L)'
;MVRHAEPGVAEWVESGGGPLIAVPETVLPFWAGADGEENASDYDRACEVDGYVGLLPVGDSTALVLGDEPASTAFLPEHGTFVRWWAAGSEDELLAGVPAALATADWEHEMSWEVPGTVVLFDSAWPGGETDRTDCLRVELEAGRYAVRAANVQPGPETWLGLVQLRRIEQSRS
;
A
#
# COMPACT_ATOMS: atom_id res chain seq x y z
N MET A 1 1.18 -17.17 6.30
CA MET A 1 0.24 -17.78 5.31
C MET A 1 -0.04 -16.69 4.31
N VAL A 2 0.35 -16.89 3.06
CA VAL A 2 0.28 -15.83 2.05
C VAL A 2 -1.14 -15.71 1.51
N ARG A 3 -1.68 -14.49 1.52
CA ARG A 3 -3.02 -14.16 1.02
C ARG A 3 -2.92 -13.42 -0.31
N HIS A 4 -3.96 -13.49 -1.13
CA HIS A 4 -4.07 -12.78 -2.39
C HIS A 4 -5.26 -11.82 -2.32
N ALA A 5 -5.12 -10.64 -2.94
CA ALA A 5 -6.24 -9.72 -3.03
C ALA A 5 -7.25 -10.22 -4.06
N GLU A 6 -8.46 -10.52 -3.62
CA GLU A 6 -9.54 -11.05 -4.45
C GLU A 6 -10.69 -10.04 -4.54
N PRO A 7 -11.34 -9.86 -5.71
CA PRO A 7 -12.49 -8.96 -5.83
C PRO A 7 -13.62 -9.34 -4.87
N GLY A 8 -14.13 -8.38 -4.11
CA GLY A 8 -15.23 -8.57 -3.17
C GLY A 8 -14.86 -9.25 -1.84
N VAL A 9 -13.58 -9.49 -1.56
CA VAL A 9 -13.08 -9.93 -0.25
C VAL A 9 -11.97 -9.00 0.21
N ALA A 10 -12.14 -8.35 1.36
CA ALA A 10 -11.09 -7.53 1.96
C ALA A 10 -10.20 -8.42 2.85
N GLU A 11 -8.94 -8.59 2.45
CA GLU A 11 -7.90 -9.19 3.28
C GLU A 11 -7.04 -8.06 3.86
N TRP A 12 -7.07 -7.92 5.19
CA TRP A 12 -6.37 -6.86 5.90
C TRP A 12 -4.97 -7.31 6.31
N VAL A 13 -3.99 -6.44 6.05
CA VAL A 13 -2.64 -6.53 6.59
C VAL A 13 -2.55 -5.57 7.75
N GLU A 14 -2.18 -6.09 8.92
CA GLU A 14 -2.00 -5.29 10.13
C GLU A 14 -0.67 -4.56 10.15
N SER A 15 -0.67 -3.33 10.66
CA SER A 15 0.56 -2.61 11.00
C SER A 15 0.95 -2.86 12.45
N GLY A 16 2.21 -3.20 12.69
CA GLY A 16 2.85 -3.33 14.00
C GLY A 16 3.26 -1.98 14.62
N GLY A 17 2.85 -0.86 14.03
CA GLY A 17 3.13 0.51 14.51
C GLY A 17 3.98 1.35 13.56
N GLY A 18 4.44 0.79 12.44
CA GLY A 18 5.16 1.50 11.39
C GLY A 18 4.38 1.52 10.07
N PRO A 19 4.94 2.13 9.00
CA PRO A 19 4.28 2.16 7.71
C PRO A 19 4.17 0.75 7.12
N LEU A 20 3.09 0.50 6.40
CA LEU A 20 3.02 -0.66 5.52
C LEU A 20 3.69 -0.34 4.19
N ILE A 21 4.21 -1.36 3.52
CA ILE A 21 4.94 -1.21 2.27
C ILE A 21 4.47 -2.24 1.25
N ALA A 22 4.31 -1.81 -0.01
CA ALA A 22 4.07 -2.67 -1.16
C ALA A 22 5.36 -2.77 -1.99
N VAL A 23 6.01 -3.93 -1.95
CA VAL A 23 7.28 -4.19 -2.64
C VAL A 23 7.02 -5.12 -3.83
N PRO A 24 7.55 -4.83 -5.04
CA PRO A 24 7.47 -5.78 -6.15
C PRO A 24 8.10 -7.12 -5.81
N GLU A 25 7.39 -8.21 -6.13
CA GLU A 25 7.84 -9.56 -5.78
C GLU A 25 9.25 -9.87 -6.30
N THR A 26 9.60 -9.33 -7.47
CA THR A 26 10.91 -9.54 -8.11
C THR A 26 12.09 -8.98 -7.31
N VAL A 27 11.85 -8.00 -6.44
CA VAL A 27 12.88 -7.37 -5.60
C VAL A 27 12.64 -7.57 -4.11
N LEU A 28 11.62 -8.34 -3.74
CA LEU A 28 11.24 -8.58 -2.35
C LEU A 28 12.39 -9.07 -1.45
N PRO A 29 13.30 -9.96 -1.90
CA PRO A 29 14.43 -10.39 -1.08
C PRO A 29 15.46 -9.29 -0.76
N PHE A 30 15.41 -8.14 -1.44
CA PHE A 30 16.30 -7.01 -1.18
C PHE A 30 15.78 -6.06 -0.10
N TRP A 31 14.53 -6.24 0.37
CA TRP A 31 14.01 -5.51 1.52
C TRP A 31 14.45 -6.19 2.82
N ALA A 32 15.35 -5.56 3.57
CA ALA A 32 15.91 -6.09 4.82
C ALA A 32 15.07 -5.79 6.06
N GLY A 33 14.06 -4.92 5.94
CA GLY A 33 13.24 -4.48 7.08
C GLY A 33 14.05 -3.71 8.13
N ALA A 34 13.72 -3.94 9.41
CA ALA A 34 14.39 -3.30 10.55
C ALA A 34 15.76 -3.94 10.89
N ASP A 35 16.07 -5.11 10.33
CA ASP A 35 17.33 -5.84 10.59
C ASP A 35 18.51 -5.34 9.75
N GLY A 36 18.33 -4.29 8.93
CA GLY A 36 19.38 -3.74 8.08
C GLY A 36 20.57 -3.17 8.87
N GLU A 37 21.79 -3.52 8.48
CA GLU A 37 23.04 -3.11 9.16
C GLU A 37 23.63 -1.78 8.64
N GLU A 38 22.98 -1.11 7.68
CA GLU A 38 23.43 0.18 7.14
C GLU A 38 23.10 1.35 8.09
N ASN A 39 23.64 2.55 7.80
CA ASN A 39 23.44 3.75 8.64
C ASN A 39 21.95 4.10 8.91
N ALA A 40 21.04 3.64 8.06
CA ALA A 40 19.60 3.62 8.27
C ALA A 40 19.05 2.29 7.73
N SER A 41 18.22 1.60 8.50
CA SER A 41 17.55 0.38 8.04
C SER A 41 16.51 0.70 6.95
N ASP A 42 16.04 -0.32 6.22
CA ASP A 42 14.96 -0.12 5.25
C ASP A 42 13.68 0.35 5.94
N TYR A 43 13.43 -0.14 7.16
CA TYR A 43 12.35 0.35 8.02
C TYR A 43 12.49 1.84 8.37
N ASP A 44 13.69 2.29 8.74
CA ASP A 44 13.94 3.70 9.05
C ASP A 44 13.66 4.59 7.83
N ARG A 45 14.13 4.16 6.65
CA ARG A 45 13.86 4.85 5.38
C ARG A 45 12.37 4.94 5.07
N ALA A 46 11.59 3.90 5.41
CA ALA A 46 10.14 3.92 5.25
C ALA A 46 9.46 4.88 6.24
N CYS A 47 9.92 4.92 7.49
CA CYS A 47 9.41 5.83 8.51
C CYS A 47 9.70 7.31 8.21
N GLU A 48 10.78 7.59 7.49
CA GLU A 48 11.14 8.95 7.07
C GLU A 48 10.33 9.48 5.87
N VAL A 49 9.45 8.66 5.28
CA VAL A 49 8.55 9.12 4.21
C VAL A 49 7.51 10.08 4.78
N ASP A 50 7.64 11.36 4.40
CA ASP A 50 6.65 12.38 4.69
C ASP A 50 5.40 12.21 3.81
N GLY A 51 4.22 12.41 4.40
CA GLY A 51 2.93 12.39 3.70
C GLY A 51 2.28 11.00 3.60
N TYR A 52 1.22 10.90 2.80
CA TYR A 52 0.40 9.67 2.74
C TYR A 52 1.04 8.53 1.95
N VAL A 53 1.92 8.86 1.00
CA VAL A 53 2.58 7.90 0.10
C VAL A 53 3.97 8.36 -0.29
N GLY A 54 4.89 7.40 -0.44
CA GLY A 54 6.24 7.65 -0.94
C GLY A 54 6.78 6.47 -1.75
N LEU A 55 7.82 6.71 -2.54
CA LEU A 55 8.53 5.67 -3.28
C LEU A 55 9.96 5.53 -2.78
N LEU A 56 10.38 4.29 -2.49
CA LEU A 56 11.74 3.98 -2.06
C LEU A 56 12.41 2.99 -3.03
N PRO A 57 13.69 3.17 -3.38
CA PRO A 57 14.41 2.19 -4.18
C PRO A 57 14.64 0.89 -3.41
N VAL A 58 14.38 -0.24 -4.07
CA VAL A 58 14.61 -1.60 -3.57
C VAL A 58 15.13 -2.46 -4.71
N GLY A 59 16.36 -2.96 -4.60
CA GLY A 59 17.01 -3.66 -5.71
C GLY A 59 17.08 -2.79 -6.98
N ASP A 60 16.54 -3.29 -8.08
CA ASP A 60 16.42 -2.59 -9.37
C ASP A 60 15.04 -1.97 -9.63
N SER A 61 14.18 -1.91 -8.61
CA SER A 61 12.82 -1.38 -8.68
C SER A 61 12.53 -0.40 -7.53
N THR A 62 11.26 -0.05 -7.34
CA THR A 62 10.80 0.84 -6.27
C THR A 62 9.65 0.22 -5.51
N ALA A 63 9.65 0.37 -4.20
CA ALA A 63 8.55 0.02 -3.32
C ALA A 63 7.68 1.24 -3.04
N LEU A 64 6.38 1.00 -2.84
CA LEU A 64 5.42 2.01 -2.43
C LEU A 64 5.21 1.94 -0.93
N VAL A 65 5.55 3.03 -0.22
CA VAL A 65 5.31 3.19 1.21
C VAL A 65 3.93 3.82 1.41
N LEU A 66 3.15 3.25 2.32
CA LEU A 66 1.88 3.81 2.81
C LEU A 66 2.19 4.52 4.15
N GLY A 67 2.46 5.83 4.06
CA GLY A 67 2.99 6.67 5.14
C GLY A 67 1.92 7.24 6.08
N ASP A 68 2.21 8.32 6.79
CA ASP A 68 1.31 8.92 7.81
C ASP A 68 1.06 7.96 9.00
N GLU A 69 -0.17 7.83 9.48
CA GLU A 69 -0.46 7.03 10.68
C GLU A 69 -0.54 5.52 10.41
N PRO A 70 -0.01 4.66 11.30
CA PRO A 70 -0.16 3.21 11.24
C PRO A 70 -1.62 2.78 11.06
N ALA A 71 -1.87 1.88 10.10
CA ALA A 71 -3.24 1.46 9.78
C ALA A 71 -3.28 0.08 9.15
N SER A 72 -4.25 -0.72 9.58
CA SER A 72 -4.61 -1.95 8.88
C SER A 72 -5.03 -1.59 7.46
N THR A 73 -4.50 -2.31 6.47
CA THR A 73 -4.71 -1.97 5.06
C THR A 73 -5.12 -3.18 4.24
N ALA A 74 -6.16 -3.00 3.44
CA ALA A 74 -6.58 -3.96 2.43
C ALA A 74 -6.39 -3.38 1.02
N PHE A 75 -6.29 -4.24 0.01
CA PHE A 75 -6.36 -3.82 -1.39
C PHE A 75 -7.69 -4.27 -1.99
N LEU A 76 -8.38 -3.36 -2.67
CA LEU A 76 -9.64 -3.62 -3.37
C LEU A 76 -9.39 -3.61 -4.90
N PRO A 77 -9.27 -4.78 -5.55
CA PRO A 77 -8.95 -4.87 -6.97
C PRO A 77 -9.94 -4.14 -7.89
N GLU A 78 -11.23 -4.16 -7.55
CA GLU A 78 -12.31 -3.48 -8.29
C GLU A 78 -12.14 -1.95 -8.35
N HIS A 79 -11.34 -1.38 -7.46
CA HIS A 79 -11.06 0.05 -7.39
C HIS A 79 -9.60 0.39 -7.70
N GLY A 80 -8.73 -0.62 -7.75
CA GLY A 80 -7.29 -0.44 -7.83
C GLY A 80 -6.74 0.35 -6.64
N THR A 81 -7.30 0.17 -5.45
CA THR A 81 -7.06 1.06 -4.31
C THR A 81 -6.68 0.27 -3.06
N PHE A 82 -5.62 0.71 -2.39
CA PHE A 82 -5.38 0.36 -0.99
C PHE A 82 -6.28 1.22 -0.10
N VAL A 83 -7.03 0.57 0.77
CA VAL A 83 -7.91 1.20 1.75
C VAL A 83 -7.29 1.00 3.13
N ARG A 84 -7.09 2.10 3.84
CA ARG A 84 -6.43 2.15 5.14
C ARG A 84 -7.47 2.45 6.21
N TRP A 85 -7.61 1.56 7.18
CA TRP A 85 -8.59 1.70 8.25
C TRP A 85 -8.01 2.53 9.38
N TRP A 86 -8.55 3.73 9.58
CA TRP A 86 -8.22 4.55 10.75
C TRP A 86 -9.33 4.58 11.79
N ALA A 87 -10.58 4.70 11.37
CA ALA A 87 -11.74 4.58 12.26
C ALA A 87 -12.97 4.12 11.50
N ALA A 88 -13.72 3.19 12.09
CA ALA A 88 -15.06 2.79 11.68
C ALA A 88 -15.64 1.88 12.78
N GLY A 89 -16.97 1.78 12.86
CA GLY A 89 -17.63 0.86 13.79
C GLY A 89 -17.51 -0.61 13.36
N SER A 90 -17.36 -0.87 12.07
CA SER A 90 -17.13 -2.22 11.51
C SER A 90 -16.48 -2.17 10.12
N GLU A 91 -16.02 -3.35 9.66
CA GLU A 91 -15.47 -3.52 8.31
C GLU A 91 -16.53 -3.23 7.26
N ASP A 92 -17.74 -3.79 7.43
CA ASP A 92 -18.86 -3.59 6.52
C ASP A 92 -19.20 -2.09 6.35
N GLU A 93 -19.18 -1.34 7.45
CA GLU A 93 -19.42 0.11 7.43
C GLU A 93 -18.35 0.84 6.62
N LEU A 94 -17.08 0.51 6.88
CA LEU A 94 -15.94 1.11 6.19
C LEU A 94 -15.98 0.80 4.68
N LEU A 95 -16.13 -0.48 4.31
CA LEU A 95 -16.15 -0.93 2.92
C LEU A 95 -17.35 -0.35 2.15
N ALA A 96 -18.52 -0.25 2.78
CA ALA A 96 -19.69 0.40 2.17
C ALA A 96 -19.45 1.90 1.88
N GLY A 97 -18.56 2.56 2.64
CA GLY A 97 -18.18 3.95 2.45
C GLY A 97 -17.17 4.20 1.33
N VAL A 98 -16.43 3.18 0.88
CA VAL A 98 -15.32 3.33 -0.08
C VAL A 98 -15.75 3.99 -1.41
N PRO A 99 -16.87 3.59 -2.07
CA PRO A 99 -17.26 4.22 -3.32
C PRO A 99 -17.55 5.72 -3.19
N ALA A 100 -18.20 6.13 -2.10
CA ALA A 100 -18.46 7.53 -1.82
C ALA A 100 -17.15 8.28 -1.52
N ALA A 101 -16.27 7.68 -0.73
CA ALA A 101 -14.98 8.25 -0.39
C ALA A 101 -14.10 8.48 -1.63
N LEU A 102 -14.04 7.52 -2.55
CA LEU A 102 -13.33 7.65 -3.82
C LEU A 102 -13.86 8.82 -4.68
N ALA A 103 -15.16 9.08 -4.64
CA ALA A 103 -15.80 10.13 -5.42
C ALA A 103 -15.58 11.54 -4.83
N THR A 104 -15.39 11.64 -3.51
CA THR A 104 -15.24 12.92 -2.80
C THR A 104 -13.81 13.23 -2.36
N ALA A 105 -12.90 12.27 -2.51
CA ALA A 105 -11.49 12.40 -2.15
C ALA A 105 -10.84 13.64 -2.75
N ASP A 106 -10.23 14.44 -1.88
CA ASP A 106 -9.31 15.51 -2.28
C ASP A 106 -7.92 14.89 -2.43
N TRP A 107 -7.55 14.61 -3.67
CA TRP A 107 -6.33 13.85 -3.98
C TRP A 107 -5.09 14.73 -3.88
N GLU A 108 -4.11 14.26 -3.13
CA GLU A 108 -2.77 14.85 -3.12
C GLU A 108 -2.02 14.61 -4.44
N HIS A 109 -0.78 15.11 -4.51
CA HIS A 109 0.05 15.03 -5.70
C HIS A 109 0.21 13.59 -6.20
N GLU A 110 0.03 13.41 -7.51
CA GLU A 110 0.15 12.11 -8.17
C GLU A 110 1.62 11.80 -8.45
N MET A 111 2.09 10.64 -7.99
CA MET A 111 3.41 10.11 -8.31
C MET A 111 3.31 9.05 -9.40
N SER A 112 4.43 8.78 -10.09
CA SER A 112 4.50 7.69 -11.05
C SER A 112 5.31 6.53 -10.50
N TRP A 113 4.71 5.35 -10.46
CA TRP A 113 5.30 4.11 -9.98
C TRP A 113 5.39 3.09 -11.11
N GLU A 114 6.58 2.54 -11.34
CA GLU A 114 6.81 1.49 -12.32
C GLU A 114 6.80 0.14 -11.62
N VAL A 115 5.92 -0.75 -12.08
CA VAL A 115 5.64 -2.02 -11.42
C VAL A 115 5.89 -3.17 -12.42
N PRO A 116 6.73 -4.16 -12.08
CA PRO A 116 7.02 -5.29 -12.96
C PRO A 116 5.93 -6.37 -12.97
N GLY A 117 4.94 -6.28 -12.09
CA GLY A 117 3.85 -7.25 -11.95
C GLY A 117 3.33 -7.27 -10.52
N THR A 118 3.17 -8.46 -9.94
CA THR A 118 2.70 -8.63 -8.55
C THR A 118 3.57 -7.88 -7.55
N VAL A 119 2.90 -7.23 -6.58
CA VAL A 119 3.54 -6.61 -5.42
C VAL A 119 3.03 -7.28 -4.15
N VAL A 120 3.83 -7.25 -3.09
CA VAL A 120 3.49 -7.81 -1.79
C VAL A 120 3.38 -6.67 -0.79
N LEU A 121 2.19 -6.50 -0.21
CA LEU A 121 1.90 -5.60 0.90
C LEU A 121 2.19 -6.32 2.22
N PHE A 122 3.01 -5.72 3.07
CA PHE A 122 3.34 -6.25 4.40
C PHE A 122 3.86 -5.13 5.31
N ASP A 123 4.06 -5.44 6.58
CA ASP A 123 4.67 -4.52 7.54
C ASP A 123 6.17 -4.31 7.23
N SER A 124 6.55 -3.05 7.04
CA SER A 124 7.90 -2.67 6.58
C SER A 124 9.03 -3.04 7.53
N ALA A 125 8.74 -3.34 8.81
CA ALA A 125 9.75 -3.78 9.76
C ALA A 125 10.28 -5.19 9.45
N TRP A 126 9.53 -6.00 8.71
CA TRP A 126 9.93 -7.37 8.39
C TRP A 126 10.81 -7.45 7.14
N PRO A 127 11.77 -8.37 7.08
CA PRO A 127 12.47 -8.69 5.85
C PRO A 127 11.51 -9.27 4.80
N GLY A 128 11.62 -8.83 3.54
CA GLY A 128 10.78 -9.32 2.46
C GLY A 128 11.01 -10.80 2.14
N GLY A 129 12.21 -11.33 2.40
CA GLY A 129 12.49 -12.76 2.29
C GLY A 129 11.75 -13.63 3.32
N GLU A 130 11.12 -13.03 4.34
CA GLU A 130 10.40 -13.74 5.41
C GLU A 130 8.89 -13.46 5.41
N THR A 131 8.33 -12.93 4.32
CA THR A 131 6.88 -12.60 4.24
C THR A 131 5.96 -13.79 4.51
N ASP A 132 6.38 -15.02 4.25
CA ASP A 132 5.61 -16.23 4.56
C ASP A 132 5.32 -16.41 6.06
N ARG A 133 6.16 -15.80 6.90
CA ARG A 133 6.14 -15.88 8.37
C ARG A 133 5.40 -14.72 9.04
N THR A 134 5.02 -13.70 8.26
CA THR A 134 4.23 -12.55 8.73
C THR A 134 2.93 -12.45 7.95
N ASP A 135 2.08 -11.49 8.33
CA ASP A 135 0.88 -11.19 7.58
C ASP A 135 1.29 -10.40 6.32
N CYS A 136 0.88 -10.90 5.17
CA CYS A 136 1.16 -10.27 3.89
C CYS A 136 0.06 -10.55 2.87
N LEU A 137 -0.11 -9.59 1.97
CA LEU A 137 -1.10 -9.63 0.90
C LEU A 137 -0.41 -9.46 -0.45
N ARG A 138 -0.61 -10.42 -1.34
CA ARG A 138 -0.19 -10.34 -2.73
C ARG A 138 -1.23 -9.57 -3.53
N VAL A 139 -0.79 -8.50 -4.19
CA VAL A 139 -1.62 -7.66 -5.04
C VAL A 139 -1.17 -7.87 -6.48
N GLU A 140 -2.02 -8.52 -7.25
CA GLU A 140 -1.77 -8.81 -8.66
C GLU A 140 -1.98 -7.54 -9.49
N LEU A 141 -0.87 -6.98 -9.98
CA LEU A 141 -0.86 -5.85 -10.89
C LEU A 141 -0.32 -6.29 -12.25
N GLU A 142 -0.83 -5.69 -13.31
CA GLU A 142 -0.21 -5.84 -14.61
C GLU A 142 1.12 -5.07 -14.64
N ALA A 143 2.13 -5.63 -15.32
CA ALA A 143 3.36 -4.89 -15.53
C ALA A 143 3.08 -3.57 -16.27
N GLY A 144 3.66 -2.47 -15.78
CA GLY A 144 3.52 -1.16 -16.39
C GLY A 144 3.67 -0.01 -15.42
N ARG A 145 3.26 1.17 -15.90
CA ARG A 145 3.36 2.42 -15.17
C ARG A 145 2.02 2.78 -14.55
N TYR A 146 2.04 3.12 -13.28
CA TYR A 146 0.88 3.52 -12.50
C TYR A 146 1.05 4.95 -12.02
N ALA A 147 -0.05 5.70 -12.10
CA ALA A 147 -0.29 6.91 -11.35
C ALA A 147 -0.73 6.51 -9.94
N VAL A 148 -0.01 6.97 -8.93
CA VAL A 148 -0.31 6.73 -7.52
C VAL A 148 -0.73 8.05 -6.90
N ARG A 149 -1.91 8.07 -6.30
CA ARG A 149 -2.44 9.23 -5.58
C ARG A 149 -3.05 8.81 -4.27
N ALA A 150 -2.97 9.68 -3.27
CA ALA A 150 -3.48 9.40 -1.95
C ALA A 150 -4.43 10.50 -1.46
N ALA A 151 -5.35 10.11 -0.57
CA ALA A 151 -6.29 11.03 0.06
C ALA A 151 -6.79 10.46 1.38
N ASN A 152 -7.13 11.35 2.29
CA ASN A 152 -7.81 11.02 3.54
C ASN A 152 -9.27 11.44 3.43
N VAL A 153 -10.18 10.56 3.82
CA VAL A 153 -11.60 10.83 3.65
C VAL A 153 -12.38 10.50 4.91
N GLN A 154 -13.36 11.36 5.19
CA GLN A 154 -14.35 11.18 6.23
C GLN A 154 -15.74 10.99 5.62
N PRO A 155 -16.09 9.78 5.12
CA PRO A 155 -17.41 9.55 4.55
C PRO A 155 -18.54 9.62 5.59
N GLY A 156 -18.22 9.44 6.88
CA GLY A 156 -19.18 9.49 7.98
C GLY A 156 -18.58 10.12 9.24
N PRO A 157 -19.40 10.49 10.24
CA PRO A 157 -18.93 11.19 11.44
C PRO A 157 -17.89 10.38 12.24
N GLU A 158 -17.98 9.05 12.22
CA GLU A 158 -17.08 8.12 12.93
C GLU A 158 -16.25 7.25 11.97
N THR A 159 -16.32 7.52 10.67
CA THR A 159 -15.65 6.75 9.63
C THR A 159 -14.51 7.58 9.04
N TRP A 160 -13.28 7.16 9.25
CA TRP A 160 -12.07 7.74 8.69
C TRP A 160 -11.24 6.67 8.00
N LEU A 161 -10.90 6.93 6.76
CA LEU A 161 -10.10 6.02 5.95
C LEU A 161 -9.12 6.78 5.06
N GLY A 162 -7.95 6.17 4.88
CA GLY A 162 -6.99 6.57 3.87
C GLY A 162 -7.23 5.80 2.57
N LEU A 163 -7.07 6.47 1.43
CA LEU A 163 -7.14 5.89 0.11
C LEU A 163 -5.79 6.07 -0.58
N VAL A 164 -5.24 4.99 -1.14
CA VAL A 164 -4.11 5.06 -2.06
C VAL A 164 -4.50 4.34 -3.35
N GLN A 165 -4.79 5.12 -4.39
CA GLN A 165 -5.29 4.60 -5.64
C GLN A 165 -4.18 4.47 -6.69
N LEU A 166 -4.15 3.31 -7.33
CA LEU A 166 -3.31 2.97 -8.47
C LEU A 166 -4.13 3.07 -9.75
N ARG A 167 -3.68 3.91 -10.68
CA ARG A 167 -4.30 4.05 -12.01
C ARG A 167 -3.27 3.76 -13.07
N ARG A 168 -3.51 2.74 -13.88
CA ARG A 168 -2.59 2.44 -14.99
C ARG A 168 -2.54 3.62 -15.95
N ILE A 169 -1.33 4.08 -16.26
CA ILE A 169 -1.09 5.11 -17.26
C ILE A 169 -0.89 4.37 -18.59
N GLU A 170 -1.83 4.53 -19.52
CA GLU A 170 -1.63 4.02 -20.87
C GLU A 170 -0.47 4.78 -21.52
N GLN A 171 0.59 4.05 -21.87
CA GLN A 171 1.60 4.62 -22.75
C GLN A 171 0.94 4.79 -24.12
N SER A 172 0.64 6.04 -24.48
CA SER A 172 0.31 6.37 -25.86
C SER A 172 1.48 5.89 -26.72
N ARG A 173 1.27 4.80 -27.46
CA ARG A 173 2.22 4.36 -28.50
C ARG A 173 2.40 5.53 -29.46
N SER A 174 3.57 6.17 -29.41
CA SER A 174 3.99 7.08 -30.46
C SER A 174 4.42 6.32 -31.71
#